data_AF-A0A7X2RUC1-F1
#
_entry.id   AF-A0A7X2RUC1-F1
#
_cell.length_a   1.000
_cell.length_b   1.000
_cell.length_c   1.000
_cell.angle_alpha   90.00
_cell.angle_beta   90.00
_cell.angle_gamma   90.00
#
_symmetry.space_group_name_H-M   'P 1'
#
loop_
_entity.id
_entity.type
_entity.pdbx_description
1 polymer ?
#
loop_
_entity_poly.entity_id
_entity_poly.type
_entity_poly.pdbx_seq_one_letter_code
_entity_poly.pdbx_strand_id
1 'polypeptide(L)'
;MNRTLFVLLAALFSQPAWAETHSIKAFLADPVAVLDEQGKQQRDLPRKDAPTQPVPVLQYNQALDLVQVELAGQKVWLDTMDLRIEPPLNVVELPCDKLPKSQAKDSHNKSTIGFGAGCNQ
;
A
#
# COMPACT_ATOMS: atom_id res chain seq x y z
N MET A 1 -34.32 19.34 -34.16
CA MET A 1 -33.60 19.89 -32.99
C MET A 1 -33.14 18.76 -32.04
N ASN A 2 -32.44 17.72 -32.54
CA ASN A 2 -32.06 16.52 -31.75
C ASN A 2 -30.60 16.05 -31.98
N ARG A 3 -29.80 16.75 -32.80
CA ARG A 3 -28.43 16.32 -33.15
C ARG A 3 -27.35 16.84 -32.19
N THR A 4 -27.65 17.85 -31.39
CA THR A 4 -26.71 18.44 -30.41
C THR A 4 -26.66 17.67 -29.09
N LEU A 5 -27.66 16.84 -28.78
CA LEU A 5 -27.70 16.09 -27.52
C LEU A 5 -26.68 14.93 -27.47
N PHE A 6 -26.41 14.30 -28.62
CA PHE A 6 -25.49 13.16 -28.70
C PHE A 6 -24.01 13.55 -28.54
N VAL A 7 -23.65 14.80 -28.85
CA VAL A 7 -22.25 15.27 -28.72
C VAL A 7 -21.88 15.52 -27.26
N LEU A 8 -22.85 15.92 -26.42
CA LEU A 8 -22.63 16.16 -24.99
C LEU A 8 -22.40 14.88 -24.18
N LEU A 9 -22.98 13.75 -24.59
CA LEU A 9 -22.85 12.48 -23.87
C LEU A 9 -21.46 11.82 -24.04
N ALA A 10 -20.80 12.06 -25.18
CA ALA A 10 -19.47 11.51 -25.46
C ALA A 10 -18.35 12.22 -24.66
N ALA A 11 -18.56 13.48 -24.27
CA ALA A 11 -17.57 14.27 -23.52
C ALA A 11 -17.49 13.93 -22.03
N LEU A 12 -18.46 13.18 -21.48
CA LEU A 12 -18.50 12.80 -20.06
C LEU A 12 -17.65 11.57 -19.72
N PHE A 13 -17.18 10.81 -20.72
CA PHE A 13 -16.43 9.56 -20.50
C PHE A 13 -14.90 9.70 -20.59
N SER A 14 -14.39 10.88 -20.93
CA SER A 14 -12.94 11.12 -21.01
C SER A 14 -12.45 11.92 -19.79
N GLN A 15 -12.64 11.37 -18.60
CA GLN A 15 -11.82 11.77 -17.45
C GLN A 15 -10.63 10.81 -17.38
N PRO A 16 -9.41 11.22 -17.75
CA PRO A 16 -8.24 10.46 -17.35
C PRO A 16 -8.12 10.60 -15.84
N ALA A 17 -8.62 9.59 -15.12
CA ALA A 17 -8.30 9.44 -13.71
C ALA A 17 -6.79 9.13 -13.62
N TRP A 18 -5.97 10.18 -13.53
CA TRP A 18 -4.61 10.06 -13.02
C TRP A 18 -4.69 9.82 -11.52
N ALA A 19 -5.22 8.66 -11.14
CA ALA A 19 -5.00 8.12 -9.81
C ALA A 19 -3.50 7.81 -9.72
N GLU A 20 -2.84 8.28 -8.66
CA GLU A 20 -1.47 7.85 -8.39
C GLU A 20 -1.45 6.32 -8.34
N THR A 21 -0.74 5.71 -9.28
CA THR A 21 -0.70 4.26 -9.42
C THR A 21 0.32 3.71 -8.43
N HIS A 22 -0.18 3.31 -7.26
CA HIS A 22 0.61 2.58 -6.27
C HIS A 22 1.16 1.28 -6.89
N SER A 23 2.42 0.98 -6.59
CA SER A 23 3.08 -0.24 -7.08
C SER A 23 3.83 -0.95 -5.97
N ILE A 24 3.70 -2.27 -5.91
CA ILE A 24 4.53 -3.11 -5.06
C ILE A 24 5.92 -3.15 -5.67
N LYS A 25 6.92 -2.60 -4.98
CA LYS A 25 8.33 -2.65 -5.37
C LYS A 25 9.06 -3.88 -4.84
N ALA A 26 8.62 -4.41 -3.70
CA ALA A 26 9.24 -5.58 -3.10
C ALA A 26 8.24 -6.35 -2.22
N PHE A 27 8.48 -7.65 -2.13
CA PHE A 27 7.85 -8.56 -1.18
C PHE A 27 8.82 -8.76 -0.01
N LEU A 28 8.35 -8.54 1.22
CA LEU A 28 9.17 -8.49 2.43
C LEU A 28 9.14 -9.84 3.18
N ALA A 29 7.98 -10.48 3.25
CA ALA A 29 7.79 -11.78 3.90
C ALA A 29 8.21 -12.97 3.03
N ASP A 30 8.45 -14.12 3.67
CA ASP A 30 8.68 -15.41 3.02
C ASP A 30 8.16 -16.57 3.90
N PRO A 31 7.09 -17.28 3.49
CA PRO A 31 6.27 -17.00 2.31
C PRO A 31 5.38 -15.77 2.49
N VAL A 32 4.90 -15.22 1.37
CA VAL A 32 3.86 -14.18 1.34
C VAL A 32 2.49 -14.86 1.33
N ALA A 33 1.59 -14.44 2.22
CA ALA A 33 0.24 -14.99 2.26
C ALA A 33 -0.60 -14.43 1.09
N VAL A 34 -1.22 -15.32 0.33
CA VAL A 34 -2.19 -14.96 -0.72
C VAL A 34 -3.60 -15.15 -0.16
N LEU A 35 -4.35 -14.06 -0.12
CA LEU A 35 -5.64 -13.97 0.56
C LEU A 35 -6.79 -13.81 -0.45
N ASP A 36 -8.00 -14.10 0.03
CA ASP A 36 -9.25 -13.72 -0.63
C ASP A 36 -9.73 -12.31 -0.21
N GLU A 37 -10.87 -11.88 -0.75
CA GLU A 37 -11.49 -10.58 -0.47
C GLU A 37 -11.87 -10.39 1.01
N GLN A 38 -12.02 -11.47 1.77
CA GLN A 38 -12.37 -11.46 3.18
C GLN A 38 -11.12 -11.59 4.08
N GLY A 39 -9.92 -11.59 3.50
CA GLY A 39 -8.65 -11.73 4.20
C GLY A 39 -8.34 -13.17 4.65
N LYS A 40 -9.07 -14.17 4.15
CA LYS A 40 -8.77 -15.56 4.45
C LYS A 40 -7.67 -16.05 3.50
N GLN A 41 -6.66 -16.69 4.07
CA GLN A 41 -5.56 -17.26 3.32
C GLN A 41 -6.03 -18.41 2.41
N GLN A 42 -5.67 -18.31 1.13
CA GLN A 42 -5.92 -19.31 0.11
C GLN A 42 -4.68 -20.16 -0.16
N ARG A 43 -3.49 -19.54 -0.17
CA ARG A 43 -2.21 -20.23 -0.39
C ARG A 43 -1.02 -19.37 0.05
N ASP A 44 0.14 -20.01 0.10
CA ASP A 44 1.43 -19.36 0.31
C ASP A 44 2.13 -19.13 -1.04
N LEU A 45 2.81 -17.99 -1.15
CA LEU A 45 3.70 -17.67 -2.25
C LEU A 45 5.14 -17.56 -1.70
N PRO A 46 6.02 -18.54 -1.96
CA PRO A 46 7.43 -18.41 -1.63
C PRO A 46 7.99 -17.14 -2.29
N ARG A 47 8.80 -16.36 -1.56
CA ARG A 47 9.29 -15.07 -2.08
C ARG A 47 10.13 -15.23 -3.34
N LYS A 48 10.82 -16.37 -3.49
CA LYS A 48 11.60 -16.73 -4.69
C LYS A 48 10.73 -16.84 -5.96
N ASP A 49 9.43 -17.09 -5.82
CA ASP A 49 8.49 -17.26 -6.91
C ASP A 49 7.66 -15.97 -7.14
N ALA A 50 7.88 -14.94 -6.31
CA ALA A 50 7.22 -13.64 -6.45
C ALA A 50 7.83 -12.82 -7.61
N PRO A 51 7.05 -11.95 -8.26
CA PRO A 51 7.58 -11.08 -9.32
C PRO A 51 8.71 -10.18 -8.81
N THR A 52 9.78 -10.08 -9.60
CA THR A 52 10.89 -9.16 -9.34
C THR A 52 10.64 -7.76 -9.91
N GLN A 53 9.70 -7.64 -10.86
CA GLN A 53 9.29 -6.37 -11.43
C GLN A 53 8.18 -5.74 -10.57
N PRO A 54 8.06 -4.39 -10.57
CA PRO A 54 6.99 -3.73 -9.85
C PRO A 54 5.61 -4.22 -10.28
N VAL A 55 4.75 -4.53 -9.30
CA VAL A 55 3.39 -5.00 -9.55
C VAL A 55 2.41 -3.86 -9.28
N PRO A 56 1.57 -3.46 -10.24
CA PRO A 56 0.60 -2.39 -10.02
C PRO A 56 -0.48 -2.84 -9.03
N VAL A 57 -0.81 -1.96 -8.09
CA VAL A 57 -1.97 -2.13 -7.20
C VAL A 57 -3.24 -1.80 -7.97
N LEU A 58 -4.18 -2.74 -8.00
CA LEU A 58 -5.46 -2.58 -8.69
C LEU A 58 -6.51 -1.96 -7.77
N GLN A 59 -6.55 -2.40 -6.51
CA GLN A 59 -7.47 -1.93 -5.48
C GLN A 59 -6.83 -1.97 -4.11
N TYR A 60 -7.30 -1.09 -3.22
CA TYR A 60 -6.92 -1.09 -1.81
C TYR A 60 -8.18 -1.25 -0.95
N ASN A 61 -8.22 -2.29 -0.12
CA ASN A 61 -9.25 -2.52 0.88
C ASN A 61 -8.75 -1.97 2.23
N GLN A 62 -9.12 -0.73 2.52
CA GLN A 62 -8.70 -0.04 3.74
C GLN A 62 -9.24 -0.69 5.03
N ALA A 63 -10.37 -1.42 4.96
CA ALA A 63 -10.97 -2.04 6.15
C ALA A 63 -10.17 -3.25 6.65
N LEU A 64 -9.52 -3.97 5.74
CA LEU A 64 -8.69 -5.14 6.04
C LEU A 64 -7.19 -4.87 5.82
N ASP A 65 -6.84 -3.67 5.39
CA ASP A 65 -5.49 -3.26 4.98
C ASP A 65 -4.84 -4.20 3.94
N LEU A 66 -5.62 -4.55 2.90
CA LEU A 66 -5.19 -5.47 1.83
C LEU A 66 -5.12 -4.77 0.48
N VAL A 67 -4.19 -5.18 -0.37
CA VAL A 67 -4.13 -4.74 -1.77
C VAL A 67 -4.47 -5.87 -2.74
N GLN A 68 -5.27 -5.55 -3.75
CA GLN A 68 -5.52 -6.43 -4.87
C GLN A 68 -4.48 -6.21 -5.97
N VAL A 69 -3.89 -7.30 -6.45
CA VAL A 69 -2.94 -7.30 -7.57
C VAL A 69 -3.20 -8.46 -8.51
N GLU A 70 -2.60 -8.41 -9.71
CA GLU A 70 -2.58 -9.53 -10.63
C GLU A 70 -1.24 -10.27 -10.56
N LEU A 71 -1.28 -11.54 -10.12
CA LEU A 71 -0.13 -12.44 -10.11
C LEU A 71 -0.40 -13.62 -11.03
N ALA A 72 0.48 -13.87 -12.00
CA ALA A 72 0.34 -14.97 -12.97
C ALA A 72 -1.06 -15.04 -13.63
N GLY A 73 -1.66 -13.89 -13.95
CA GLY A 73 -3.00 -13.81 -14.57
C GLY A 73 -4.18 -13.96 -13.62
N GLN A 74 -3.94 -14.05 -12.31
CA GLN A 74 -4.99 -14.17 -11.29
C GLN A 74 -5.01 -12.93 -10.40
N LYS A 75 -6.21 -12.39 -10.16
CA LYS A 75 -6.43 -11.36 -9.15
C LYS A 75 -6.39 -11.98 -7.77
N VAL A 76 -5.52 -11.46 -6.91
CA VAL A 76 -5.33 -11.94 -5.54
C VAL A 76 -5.19 -10.77 -4.57
N TRP A 77 -5.41 -11.03 -3.28
CA TRP A 77 -5.19 -10.06 -2.22
C TRP A 77 -3.92 -10.37 -1.43
N LEU A 78 -3.21 -9.32 -1.04
CA LEU A 78 -1.98 -9.39 -0.26
C LEU A 78 -2.05 -8.41 0.90
N ASP A 79 -1.47 -8.78 2.04
CA ASP A 79 -1.34 -7.92 3.21
C ASP A 79 -0.31 -6.81 2.95
N THR A 80 -0.64 -5.55 3.23
CA THR A 80 0.28 -4.42 3.00
C THR A 80 1.52 -4.49 3.90
N MET A 81 1.47 -5.18 5.03
CA MET A 81 2.62 -5.38 5.92
C MET A 81 3.72 -6.24 5.29
N ASP A 82 3.37 -7.11 4.35
CA ASP A 82 4.30 -7.98 3.65
C ASP A 82 4.93 -7.31 2.42
N LEU A 83 4.60 -6.04 2.14
CA LEU A 83 4.89 -5.38 0.87
C LEU A 83 5.60 -4.04 1.07
N ARG A 84 6.47 -3.69 0.13
CA ARG A 84 6.94 -2.31 -0.06
C ARG A 84 6.15 -1.68 -1.20
N ILE A 85 5.29 -0.72 -0.87
CA ILE A 85 4.43 -0.04 -1.84
C ILE A 85 4.88 1.40 -2.03
N GLU A 86 5.01 1.82 -3.29
CA GLU A 86 5.40 3.18 -3.67
C GLU A 86 4.48 3.75 -4.77
N PRO A 87 3.95 4.98 -4.60
CA PRO A 87 3.96 5.76 -3.36
C PRO A 87 3.23 5.03 -2.21
N PRO A 88 3.48 5.36 -0.93
CA PRO A 88 2.80 4.71 0.20
C PRO A 88 1.28 4.92 0.14
N LEU A 89 0.51 3.89 0.50
CA LEU A 89 -0.96 3.94 0.50
C LEU A 89 -1.52 4.90 1.55
N ASN A 90 -0.91 4.90 2.73
CA ASN A 90 -1.28 5.76 3.84
C ASN A 90 -0.02 6.47 4.35
N VAL A 91 -0.07 7.81 4.35
CA VAL A 91 0.95 8.63 5.01
C VAL A 91 0.36 9.12 6.32
N VAL A 92 0.89 8.63 7.44
CA VAL A 92 0.53 9.17 8.76
C VAL A 92 1.44 10.35 9.02
N GLU A 93 0.87 11.56 9.00
CA GLU A 93 1.58 12.76 9.42
C GLU A 93 1.81 12.70 10.95
N LEU A 94 3.04 12.42 11.36
CA LEU A 94 3.46 12.52 12.75
C LEU A 94 4.05 13.92 12.98
N PRO A 95 3.32 14.84 13.64
CA PRO A 95 3.86 16.16 13.92
C PRO A 95 5.04 16.05 14.89
N CYS A 96 6.25 16.35 14.39
CA CYS A 96 7.48 16.35 15.17
C CYS A 96 7.38 17.19 16.45
N ASP A 97 6.61 18.28 16.42
CA ASP A 97 6.43 19.18 17.56
C ASP A 97 5.71 18.54 18.77
N LYS A 98 4.96 17.45 18.54
CA LYS A 98 4.21 16.74 19.58
C LYS A 98 4.84 15.42 19.98
N LEU A 99 5.96 15.04 19.36
CA LEU A 99 6.69 13.84 19.77
C LEU A 99 7.47 14.16 21.05
N PRO A 100 7.28 13.38 22.14
CA PRO A 100 8.08 13.57 23.33
C PRO A 100 9.55 13.33 22.95
N LYS A 101 10.40 14.34 23.19
CA LYS A 101 11.85 14.20 23.04
C LYS A 101 12.28 13.03 23.92
N SER A 102 12.88 12.00 23.31
CA SER A 102 13.54 10.94 24.04
C SER A 102 14.49 11.57 25.06
N GLN A 103 14.23 11.33 26.35
CA GLN A 103 15.14 11.79 27.37
C GLN A 103 16.38 10.89 27.29
N ALA A 104 17.50 11.44 26.82
CA ALA A 104 18.79 10.76 26.73
C ALA A 104 19.36 10.26 28.09
N LYS A 105 18.56 10.27 29.17
CA LYS A 105 18.91 9.84 30.52
C LYS A 105 18.28 8.51 30.96
N ASP A 106 17.49 7.85 30.12
CA ASP A 106 17.00 6.50 30.42
C ASP A 106 18.08 5.44 30.14
N SER A 107 19.20 5.49 30.88
CA SER A 107 20.26 4.47 30.79
C SER A 107 19.94 3.17 31.53
N HIS A 108 18.74 3.05 32.11
CA HIS A 108 18.35 1.91 32.96
C HIS A 108 17.24 1.02 32.38
N ASN A 109 16.63 1.40 31.26
CA ASN A 109 15.63 0.54 30.61
C ASN A 109 16.20 -0.03 29.31
N LYS A 110 16.54 -1.32 29.29
CA LYS A 110 17.06 -2.04 28.11
C LYS A 110 15.98 -2.29 27.03
N SER A 111 14.98 -1.42 26.93
CA SER A 111 13.90 -1.52 25.96
C SER A 111 13.54 -0.12 25.49
N THR A 112 14.30 0.38 24.52
CA THR A 112 13.90 1.53 23.72
C THR A 112 13.08 0.99 22.55
N ILE A 113 11.75 1.10 22.63
CA ILE A 113 10.94 1.15 21.41
C ILE A 113 11.37 2.46 20.72
N GLY A 114 12.28 2.34 19.76
CA GLY A 114 12.89 3.47 19.09
C GLY A 114 11.87 4.21 18.25
N PHE A 115 11.42 5.37 18.74
CA PHE A 115 11.11 6.46 17.83
C PHE A 115 12.45 6.81 17.17
N GLY A 116 12.60 6.46 15.89
CA GLY A 116 13.85 6.65 15.16
C GLY A 116 14.42 8.07 15.30
N ALA A 117 15.74 8.22 15.10
CA ALA A 117 16.42 9.50 15.13
C ALA A 117 15.85 10.42 14.03
N GLY A 118 14.84 11.22 14.35
CA GLY A 118 13.98 11.77 13.30
C GLY A 118 13.19 13.00 13.67
N CYS A 119 13.76 13.91 14.45
CA CYS A 119 13.38 15.32 14.36
C CYS A 119 14.66 16.16 14.39
N ASN A 120 15.21 16.47 13.21
CA ASN A 120 16.10 17.62 13.05
C ASN A 120 15.20 18.84 12.94
N GLN A 121 15.31 19.77 13.89
CA GLN A 121 14.99 21.17 13.59
C GLN A 121 16.17 21.80 12.85
#